data_AF-A0A1H5PYG0-F1
#
_entry.id   AF-A0A1H5PYG0-F1
#
_cell.length_a   1.000
_cell.length_b   1.000
_cell.length_c   1.000
_cell.angle_alpha   90.00
_cell.angle_beta   90.00
_cell.angle_gamma   90.00
#
_symmetry.space_group_name_H-M   'P 1'
#
loop_
_entity.id
_entity.type
_entity.pdbx_description
1 polymer ?
#
loop_
_entity_poly.entity_id
_entity_poly.type
_entity_poly.pdbx_seq_one_letter_code
_entity_poly.pdbx_strand_id
1 'polypeptide(L)'
;MVQVLIDGKDPFADAAPGWRGFDPADVLGRRSPLLPADGLGRRVAVYRCSCGITGCGVIAPVIVSSPDGTRVSWIDFRDYVGVFIGPAEASTDQHEGRPWDLPDLHFDREQYVAEVERASLDGSWETPRRRTARLLYELLEPQDLVLPPDLGLAWASPAWSEDGVSLMFQHLSRGPRLEVRQQMLRLASAHEDPAVAAEDMAHQLLSTWPGDWVRTFG
;
A
#
# COMPACT_ATOMS: atom_id res chain seq x y z
N MET A 1 -10.89 -1.47 5.10
CA MET A 1 -9.77 -1.91 5.96
C MET A 1 -9.81 -3.42 6.00
N VAL A 2 -8.65 -4.07 5.92
CA VAL A 2 -8.55 -5.52 6.04
C VAL A 2 -8.75 -5.92 7.50
N GLN A 3 -9.39 -7.06 7.71
CA GLN A 3 -9.42 -7.75 9.00
C GLN A 3 -8.70 -9.09 8.82
N VAL A 4 -7.80 -9.42 9.75
CA VAL A 4 -7.08 -10.70 9.73
C VAL A 4 -7.81 -11.67 10.63
N LEU A 5 -8.17 -12.83 10.08
CA LEU A 5 -8.83 -13.91 10.82
C LEU A 5 -7.99 -15.18 10.71
N ILE A 6 -7.70 -15.80 11.85
CA ILE A 6 -7.02 -17.09 11.96
C ILE A 6 -8.00 -18.05 12.61
N ASP A 7 -8.30 -19.16 11.93
CA ASP A 7 -9.37 -20.10 12.33
C ASP A 7 -10.69 -19.39 12.64
N GLY A 8 -11.00 -18.34 11.87
CA GLY A 8 -12.20 -17.52 12.01
C GLY A 8 -12.18 -16.50 13.17
N LYS A 9 -11.05 -16.30 13.85
CA LYS A 9 -10.92 -15.38 14.98
C LYS A 9 -9.89 -14.29 14.71
N ASP A 10 -10.16 -13.09 15.20
CA ASP A 10 -9.17 -12.00 15.19
C ASP A 10 -8.14 -12.25 16.29
N PRO A 11 -6.86 -12.51 15.95
CA PRO A 11 -5.84 -12.83 16.95
C PRO A 11 -5.41 -11.61 17.78
N PHE A 12 -5.81 -10.40 17.39
CA PHE A 12 -5.36 -9.14 18.01
C PHE A 12 -6.43 -8.46 18.87
N ALA A 13 -7.67 -8.95 18.83
CA ALA A 13 -8.82 -8.30 19.46
C ALA A 13 -8.63 -8.02 20.96
N ASP A 14 -8.00 -8.95 21.69
CA ASP A 14 -7.79 -8.82 23.13
C ASP A 14 -6.58 -7.93 23.47
N ALA A 15 -5.48 -8.08 22.72
CA ALA A 15 -4.24 -7.34 22.96
C ALA A 15 -4.33 -5.87 22.54
N ALA A 16 -5.09 -5.59 21.47
CA ALA A 16 -5.21 -4.26 20.89
C ALA A 16 -6.68 -3.95 20.48
N PRO A 17 -7.60 -3.78 21.45
CA PRO A 17 -9.00 -3.57 21.15
C PRO A 17 -9.23 -2.33 20.28
N GLY A 18 -10.01 -2.49 19.21
CA GLY A 18 -10.37 -1.41 18.30
C GLY A 18 -9.33 -1.06 17.24
N TRP A 19 -8.13 -1.65 17.30
CA TRP A 19 -7.13 -1.54 16.23
C TRP A 19 -7.64 -2.22 14.96
N ARG A 20 -7.14 -1.78 13.80
CA ARG A 20 -7.68 -2.19 12.50
C ARG A 20 -6.55 -2.48 11.52
N GLY A 21 -6.81 -3.35 10.55
CA GLY A 21 -5.87 -3.56 9.45
C GLY A 21 -5.75 -2.34 8.52
N PHE A 22 -4.81 -2.44 7.60
CA PHE A 22 -4.53 -1.41 6.59
C PHE A 22 -5.62 -1.35 5.50
N ASP A 23 -5.54 -0.34 4.64
CA ASP A 23 -6.38 -0.30 3.44
C ASP A 23 -6.08 -1.53 2.57
N PRO A 24 -7.09 -2.25 2.06
CA PRO A 24 -6.86 -3.40 1.19
C PRO A 24 -5.91 -3.11 0.01
N ALA A 25 -5.91 -1.88 -0.53
CA ALA A 25 -5.00 -1.49 -1.60
C ALA A 25 -3.51 -1.49 -1.19
N ASP A 26 -3.20 -1.35 0.11
CA ASP A 26 -1.84 -1.32 0.61
C ASP A 26 -1.28 -2.72 0.91
N VAL A 27 -2.16 -3.68 1.22
CA VAL A 27 -1.77 -5.01 1.72
C VAL A 27 -2.15 -6.18 0.81
N LEU A 28 -3.05 -5.97 -0.16
CA LEU A 28 -3.48 -7.01 -1.11
C LEU A 28 -3.03 -6.66 -2.54
N GLY A 29 -3.02 -7.65 -3.42
CA GLY A 29 -2.62 -7.52 -4.82
C GLY A 29 -1.29 -8.19 -5.12
N ARG A 30 -0.82 -8.04 -6.37
CA ARG A 30 0.37 -8.74 -6.90
C ARG A 30 1.66 -8.46 -6.13
N ARG A 31 1.77 -7.28 -5.51
CA ARG A 31 2.93 -6.85 -4.69
C ARG A 31 2.62 -6.89 -3.19
N SER A 32 1.64 -7.69 -2.79
CA SER A 32 1.24 -7.80 -1.39
C SER A 32 2.46 -8.03 -0.49
N PRO A 33 2.67 -7.21 0.55
CA PRO A 33 3.75 -7.41 1.50
C PRO A 33 3.54 -8.68 2.35
N LEU A 34 2.32 -9.24 2.38
CA LEU A 34 1.98 -10.45 3.12
C LEU A 34 2.52 -11.70 2.43
N LEU A 35 2.79 -11.67 1.13
CA LEU A 35 3.37 -12.81 0.44
C LEU A 35 4.79 -13.10 0.99
N PRO A 36 5.12 -14.37 1.28
CA PRO A 36 6.43 -14.68 1.85
C PRO A 36 7.55 -14.28 0.90
N ALA A 37 8.49 -13.47 1.40
CA ALA A 37 9.70 -13.12 0.67
C ALA A 37 10.75 -14.23 0.79
N ASP A 38 11.58 -14.37 -0.23
CA ASP A 38 12.78 -15.21 -0.16
C ASP A 38 13.80 -14.59 0.81
N GLY A 39 14.51 -15.41 1.59
CA GLY A 39 15.55 -14.96 2.53
C GLY A 39 15.11 -14.89 4.00
N LEU A 40 15.60 -13.89 4.75
CA LEU A 40 15.47 -13.77 6.21
C LEU A 40 14.05 -13.38 6.69
N GLY A 41 13.08 -13.30 5.79
CA GLY A 41 11.73 -12.80 6.07
C GLY A 41 11.63 -11.27 6.03
N ARG A 42 10.41 -10.76 6.23
CA ARG A 42 10.09 -9.33 6.14
C ARG A 42 9.22 -8.92 7.31
N ARG A 43 9.53 -7.77 7.92
CA ARG A 43 8.63 -7.13 8.88
C ARG A 43 7.49 -6.40 8.17
N VAL A 44 6.26 -6.72 8.54
CA VAL A 44 5.06 -6.17 7.90
C VAL A 44 4.08 -5.76 8.98
N ALA A 45 3.66 -4.49 8.98
CA ALA A 45 2.58 -4.02 9.83
C ALA A 45 1.25 -4.54 9.28
N VAL A 46 0.58 -5.40 10.06
CA VAL A 46 -0.69 -6.00 9.68
C VAL A 46 -1.87 -5.19 10.20
N TYR A 47 -1.73 -4.61 11.40
CA TYR A 47 -2.72 -3.73 12.05
C TYR A 47 -2.07 -2.41 12.45
N ARG A 48 -2.89 -1.36 12.54
CA ARG A 48 -2.52 -0.02 13.01
C ARG A 48 -3.48 0.50 14.07
N CYS A 49 -2.97 1.42 14.89
CA CYS A 49 -3.79 2.12 15.87
C CYS A 49 -4.96 2.85 15.18
N SER A 50 -6.14 2.79 15.79
CA SER A 50 -7.37 3.37 15.23
C SER A 50 -7.52 4.87 15.47
N CYS A 51 -6.54 5.53 16.09
CA CYS A 51 -6.59 6.95 16.43
C CYS A 51 -6.56 7.89 15.21
N GLY A 52 -6.34 7.35 13.99
CA GLY A 52 -6.31 8.12 12.75
C GLY A 52 -5.02 8.91 12.51
N ILE A 53 -4.04 8.81 13.41
CA ILE A 53 -2.72 9.44 13.28
C ILE A 53 -1.76 8.41 12.68
N THR A 54 -1.20 8.73 11.50
CA THR A 54 -0.18 7.90 10.86
C THR A 54 1.02 7.71 11.79
N GLY A 55 1.51 6.47 11.89
CA GLY A 55 2.67 6.14 12.73
C GLY A 55 2.41 6.15 14.23
N CYS A 56 1.16 6.19 14.71
CA CYS A 56 0.88 6.17 16.15
C CYS A 56 1.15 4.81 16.82
N GLY A 57 1.16 3.72 16.05
CA GLY A 57 1.41 2.37 16.56
C GLY A 57 0.97 1.32 15.55
N VAL A 58 1.62 0.16 15.57
CA VAL A 58 1.37 -0.97 14.68
C VAL A 58 1.47 -2.32 15.39
N ILE A 59 0.87 -3.34 14.79
CA ILE A 59 1.20 -4.73 15.09
C ILE A 59 1.97 -5.23 13.87
N ALA A 60 3.28 -5.40 14.03
CA ALA A 60 4.17 -5.73 12.93
C ALA A 60 4.98 -7.01 13.22
N PRO A 61 4.47 -8.20 12.86
CA PRO A 61 5.28 -9.42 12.85
C PRO A 61 6.39 -9.37 11.79
N VAL A 62 7.37 -10.24 11.98
CA VAL A 62 8.25 -10.72 10.92
C VAL A 62 7.59 -11.93 10.27
N ILE A 63 7.33 -11.84 8.97
CA ILE A 63 6.81 -12.93 8.13
C ILE A 63 8.00 -13.68 7.54
N VAL A 64 8.17 -14.94 7.93
CA VAL A 64 9.28 -15.81 7.50
C VAL A 64 8.76 -17.10 6.87
N SER A 65 9.47 -17.56 5.84
CA SER A 65 9.33 -18.92 5.33
C SER A 65 10.18 -19.86 6.16
N SER A 66 9.70 -21.07 6.45
CA SER A 66 10.54 -22.12 7.02
C SER A 66 11.65 -22.54 6.05
N PRO A 67 12.79 -23.05 6.54
CA PRO A 67 13.90 -23.47 5.68
C PRO A 67 13.55 -24.55 4.65
N ASP A 68 12.57 -25.41 4.97
CA ASP A 68 12.04 -26.45 4.08
C ASP A 68 10.97 -25.92 3.11
N GLY A 69 10.58 -24.65 3.22
CA GLY A 69 9.60 -24.00 2.36
C GLY A 69 8.15 -24.49 2.56
N THR A 70 7.84 -25.23 3.63
CA THR A 70 6.49 -25.80 3.83
C THR A 70 5.59 -24.93 4.72
N ARG A 71 6.18 -23.99 5.48
CA ARG A 71 5.47 -23.20 6.48
C ARG A 71 5.77 -21.71 6.32
N VAL A 72 4.77 -20.89 6.63
CA VAL A 72 4.92 -19.44 6.85
C VAL A 72 4.69 -19.18 8.34
N SER A 73 5.54 -18.37 8.96
CA SER A 73 5.37 -17.97 10.35
C SER A 73 5.36 -16.46 10.51
N TRP A 74 4.48 -15.97 11.35
CA TRP A 74 4.48 -14.60 11.84
C TRP A 74 5.01 -14.63 13.26
N ILE A 75 6.18 -14.03 13.46
CA ILE A 75 6.93 -14.09 14.72
C ILE A 75 7.39 -12.70 15.14
N ASP A 76 7.84 -12.54 16.38
CA ASP A 76 8.42 -11.29 16.91
C ASP A 76 7.55 -10.06 16.60
N PHE A 77 6.29 -10.13 17.03
CA PHE A 77 5.34 -9.04 16.91
C PHE A 77 5.83 -7.81 17.66
N ARG A 78 5.88 -6.67 16.98
CA ARG A 78 6.34 -5.41 17.56
C ARG A 78 5.45 -4.22 17.23
N ASP A 79 5.43 -3.28 18.15
CA ASP A 79 4.88 -1.95 18.03
C ASP A 79 5.96 -0.95 17.67
N TYR A 80 5.64 -0.06 16.73
CA TYR A 80 6.51 0.99 16.27
C TYR A 80 5.75 2.31 16.19
N VAL A 81 6.37 3.35 16.73
CA VAL A 81 5.87 4.72 16.65
C VAL A 81 6.75 5.51 15.68
N GLY A 82 6.13 6.16 14.69
CA GLY A 82 6.79 7.02 13.71
C GLY A 82 7.57 6.30 12.60
N VAL A 83 7.52 4.96 12.53
CA VAL A 83 8.25 4.17 11.52
C VAL A 83 7.35 3.79 10.35
N PHE A 84 6.18 3.21 10.63
CA PHE A 84 5.27 2.71 9.60
C PHE A 84 4.32 3.81 9.12
N ILE A 85 4.50 4.22 7.86
CA ILE A 85 3.56 5.04 7.09
C ILE A 85 2.67 4.12 6.25
N GLY A 86 3.25 3.08 5.65
CA GLY A 86 2.57 1.95 5.00
C GLY A 86 2.77 0.62 5.74
N PRO A 87 2.28 -0.50 5.20
CA PRO A 87 2.40 -1.82 5.83
C PRO A 87 3.81 -2.42 5.71
N ALA A 88 4.64 -1.98 4.77
CA ALA A 88 6.03 -2.41 4.63
C ALA A 88 6.95 -1.20 4.52
N GLU A 89 7.99 -1.15 5.34
CA GLU A 89 8.95 -0.05 5.40
C GLU A 89 10.39 -0.57 5.29
N ALA A 90 11.24 0.14 4.54
CA ALA A 90 12.62 -0.28 4.30
C ALA A 90 13.58 0.00 5.47
N SER A 91 13.20 0.87 6.41
CA SER A 91 14.06 1.34 7.50
C SER A 91 13.76 0.68 8.85
N THR A 92 13.01 -0.43 8.88
CA THR A 92 12.66 -1.12 10.13
C THR A 92 13.88 -1.59 10.90
N ASP A 93 14.95 -1.97 10.21
CA ASP A 93 16.17 -2.51 10.81
C ASP A 93 16.97 -1.46 11.60
N GLN A 94 16.65 -0.17 11.42
CA GLN A 94 17.26 0.94 12.14
C GLN A 94 16.54 1.27 13.46
N HIS A 95 15.42 0.59 13.74
CA HIS A 95 14.54 0.90 14.86
C HIS A 95 14.23 -0.35 15.67
N GLU A 96 14.37 -0.23 16.99
CA GLU A 96 13.91 -1.26 17.91
C GLU A 96 12.45 -0.99 18.29
N GLY A 97 11.54 -1.80 17.76
CA GLY A 97 10.12 -1.76 18.14
C GLY A 97 9.91 -2.39 19.52
N ARG A 98 8.84 -1.97 20.20
CA ARG A 98 8.42 -2.54 21.49
C ARG A 98 7.76 -3.91 21.24
N PRO A 99 8.13 -4.99 21.95
CA PRO A 99 7.50 -6.29 21.75
C PRO A 99 6.03 -6.28 22.18
N TRP A 100 5.21 -6.98 21.41
CA TRP A 100 3.87 -7.40 21.80
C TRP A 100 3.92 -8.75 22.51
N ASP A 101 3.06 -8.93 23.51
CA ASP A 101 2.82 -10.23 24.13
C ASP A 101 1.79 -11.01 23.28
N LEU A 102 2.19 -11.37 22.07
CA LEU A 102 1.39 -12.13 21.12
C LEU A 102 2.12 -13.44 20.78
N PRO A 103 1.40 -14.57 20.69
CA PRO A 103 2.01 -15.83 20.31
C PRO A 103 2.45 -15.79 18.85
N ASP A 104 3.51 -16.54 18.55
CA ASP A 104 3.89 -16.83 17.17
C ASP A 104 2.75 -17.57 16.46
N LEU A 105 2.50 -17.19 15.20
CA LEU A 105 1.45 -17.78 14.37
C LEU A 105 2.11 -18.55 13.23
N HIS A 106 1.61 -19.75 12.94
CA HIS A 106 2.20 -20.65 11.97
C HIS A 106 1.13 -21.17 11.01
N PHE A 107 1.46 -21.18 9.73
CA PHE A 107 0.56 -21.53 8.65
C PHE A 107 1.21 -22.53 7.71
N ASP A 108 0.41 -23.44 7.17
CA ASP A 108 0.79 -24.15 5.96
C ASP A 108 1.04 -23.13 4.83
N ARG A 109 2.16 -23.26 4.10
CA ARG A 109 2.55 -22.27 3.10
C ARG A 109 1.56 -22.21 1.94
N GLU A 110 1.12 -23.37 1.44
CA GLU A 110 0.24 -23.42 0.27
C GLU A 110 -1.11 -22.79 0.62
N GLN A 111 -1.68 -23.14 1.76
CA GLN A 111 -2.90 -22.53 2.26
C GLN A 111 -2.76 -21.03 2.46
N TYR A 112 -1.67 -20.57 3.07
CA TYR A 112 -1.42 -19.16 3.34
C TYR A 112 -1.34 -18.34 2.04
N VAL A 113 -0.54 -18.80 1.07
CA VAL A 113 -0.37 -18.11 -0.21
C VAL A 113 -1.70 -18.08 -0.98
N ALA A 114 -2.40 -19.22 -1.03
CA ALA A 114 -3.70 -19.31 -1.69
C ALA A 114 -4.72 -18.34 -1.08
N GLU A 115 -4.73 -18.16 0.24
CA GLU A 115 -5.64 -17.24 0.91
C GLU A 115 -5.30 -15.76 0.64
N VAL A 116 -4.00 -15.40 0.63
CA VAL A 116 -3.57 -14.05 0.25
C VAL A 116 -3.92 -13.75 -1.21
N GLU A 117 -3.74 -14.71 -2.12
CA GLU A 117 -4.12 -14.58 -3.53
C GLU A 117 -5.63 -14.46 -3.70
N ARG A 118 -6.41 -15.33 -3.03
CA ARG A 118 -7.88 -15.27 -3.04
C ARG A 118 -8.38 -13.91 -2.56
N ALA A 119 -7.87 -13.43 -1.42
CA ALA A 119 -8.23 -12.11 -0.89
C ALA A 119 -7.80 -10.98 -1.84
N SER A 120 -6.66 -11.12 -2.52
CA SER A 120 -6.17 -10.15 -3.51
C SER A 120 -7.03 -10.08 -4.77
N LEU A 121 -7.72 -11.16 -5.12
CA LEU A 121 -8.68 -11.20 -6.23
C LEU A 121 -10.08 -10.73 -5.82
N ASP A 122 -10.36 -10.63 -4.52
CA ASP A 122 -11.63 -10.11 -4.01
C ASP A 122 -11.69 -8.60 -4.21
N GLY A 123 -12.41 -8.17 -5.25
CA GLY A 123 -12.69 -6.76 -5.54
C GLY A 123 -13.98 -6.23 -4.91
N SER A 124 -14.68 -7.00 -4.07
CA SER A 124 -16.00 -6.61 -3.54
C SER A 124 -15.96 -5.36 -2.64
N TRP A 125 -14.80 -5.05 -2.08
CA TRP A 125 -14.56 -3.84 -1.28
C TRP A 125 -14.23 -2.61 -2.14
N GLU A 126 -13.90 -2.79 -3.41
CA GLU A 126 -13.41 -1.73 -4.29
C GLU A 126 -14.59 -0.91 -4.86
N THR A 127 -14.79 0.29 -4.31
CA THR A 127 -15.76 1.25 -4.88
C THR A 127 -15.34 1.69 -6.29
N PRO A 128 -16.27 2.11 -7.18
CA PRO A 128 -15.93 2.61 -8.51
C PRO A 128 -14.82 3.67 -8.53
N ARG A 129 -14.86 4.62 -7.59
CA ARG A 129 -13.83 5.68 -7.47
C ARG A 129 -12.43 5.14 -7.14
N ARG A 130 -12.35 4.16 -6.23
CA ARG A 130 -11.09 3.45 -5.91
C ARG A 130 -10.57 2.69 -7.11
N ARG A 131 -11.46 2.01 -7.83
CA ARG A 131 -11.12 1.28 -9.07
C ARG A 131 -10.56 2.21 -10.14
N THR A 132 -11.17 3.37 -10.36
CA THR A 132 -10.63 4.38 -11.29
C THR A 132 -9.23 4.81 -10.89
N ALA A 133 -9.01 5.13 -9.61
CA ALA A 133 -7.69 5.55 -9.12
C ALA A 133 -6.62 4.46 -9.28
N ARG A 134 -6.94 3.20 -8.96
CA ARG A 134 -6.03 2.06 -9.14
C ARG A 134 -5.71 1.83 -10.62
N LEU A 135 -6.71 1.79 -11.50
CA LEU A 135 -6.50 1.60 -12.93
C LEU A 135 -5.68 2.74 -13.52
N LEU A 136 -5.93 3.99 -13.09
CA LEU A 136 -5.11 5.13 -13.50
C LEU A 136 -3.65 4.98 -13.04
N TYR A 137 -3.41 4.53 -11.80
CA TYR A 137 -2.06 4.22 -11.34
C TYR A 137 -1.41 3.13 -12.18
N GLU A 138 -2.10 2.03 -12.46
CA GLU A 138 -1.59 0.91 -13.26
C GLU A 138 -1.32 1.29 -14.72
N LEU A 139 -2.06 2.26 -15.28
CA LEU A 139 -1.79 2.81 -16.61
C LEU A 139 -0.57 3.74 -16.61
N LEU A 140 -0.29 4.40 -15.48
CA LEU A 140 0.79 5.38 -15.35
C LEU A 140 2.09 4.82 -14.74
N GLU A 141 2.03 3.68 -14.04
CA GLU A 141 3.16 3.02 -13.38
C GLU A 141 4.15 2.36 -14.36
N PRO A 142 3.74 1.72 -15.48
CA PRO A 142 4.66 1.20 -16.47
C PRO A 142 5.51 2.35 -17.04
N GLN A 143 6.81 2.28 -16.79
CA GLN A 143 7.82 3.27 -17.21
C GLN A 143 8.07 3.31 -18.74
N ASP A 144 7.08 2.96 -19.56
CA ASP A 144 7.09 3.25 -21.00
C ASP A 144 6.41 4.59 -21.33
N LEU A 145 5.94 5.30 -20.30
CA LEU A 145 5.54 6.69 -20.43
C LEU A 145 6.79 7.58 -20.45
N VAL A 146 6.86 8.44 -21.47
CA VAL A 146 7.90 9.45 -21.68
C VAL A 146 7.79 10.55 -20.61
N LEU A 147 7.93 10.18 -19.34
CA LEU A 147 8.09 11.12 -18.24
C LEU A 147 9.54 11.59 -18.18
N PRO A 148 9.80 12.83 -17.74
CA PRO A 148 11.14 13.25 -17.38
C PRO A 148 11.77 12.23 -16.41
N PRO A 149 13.05 11.88 -16.56
CA PRO A 149 13.70 10.83 -15.76
C PRO A 149 13.78 11.16 -14.26
N ASP A 150 13.60 12.41 -13.88
CA ASP A 150 13.52 12.87 -12.50
C ASP A 150 12.11 12.80 -11.91
N LEU A 151 11.09 12.48 -12.70
CA LEU A 151 9.68 12.52 -12.31
C LEU A 151 9.10 11.11 -12.17
N GLY A 152 8.72 10.74 -10.93
CA GLY A 152 8.07 9.47 -10.63
C GLY A 152 6.66 9.66 -10.09
N LEU A 153 5.73 8.78 -10.49
CA LEU A 153 4.42 8.68 -9.86
C LEU A 153 4.58 8.02 -8.48
N ALA A 154 4.19 8.71 -7.42
CA ALA A 154 4.26 8.20 -6.06
C ALA A 154 2.98 7.47 -5.65
N TRP A 155 1.80 8.05 -5.91
CA TRP A 155 0.51 7.41 -5.64
C TRP A 155 -0.64 8.02 -6.46
N ALA A 156 -1.74 7.27 -6.57
CA ALA A 156 -3.05 7.73 -7.02
C ALA A 156 -4.12 7.38 -5.99
N SER A 157 -5.06 8.28 -5.72
CA SER A 157 -6.18 8.01 -4.80
C SER A 157 -7.45 8.77 -5.18
N PRO A 158 -8.64 8.30 -4.81
CA PRO A 158 -9.85 9.08 -4.98
C PRO A 158 -9.73 10.46 -4.32
N ALA A 159 -10.12 11.51 -5.03
CA ALA A 159 -10.12 12.86 -4.46
C ALA A 159 -11.07 12.92 -3.23
N TRP A 160 -10.59 13.48 -2.11
CA TRP A 160 -11.30 13.36 -0.82
C TRP A 160 -12.71 13.95 -0.80
N SER A 161 -12.90 15.17 -1.32
CA SER A 161 -14.19 15.90 -1.23
C SER A 161 -14.79 16.28 -2.59
N GLU A 162 -14.10 15.94 -3.67
CA GLU A 162 -14.48 16.31 -5.04
C GLU A 162 -14.47 15.10 -5.95
N ASP A 163 -15.04 15.23 -7.14
CA ASP A 163 -15.00 14.19 -8.16
C ASP A 163 -13.59 14.03 -8.74
N GLY A 164 -13.29 12.81 -9.19
CA GLY A 164 -12.01 12.47 -9.81
C GLY A 164 -10.98 11.83 -8.87
N VAL A 165 -9.73 11.87 -9.33
CA VAL A 165 -8.57 11.18 -8.76
C VAL A 165 -7.46 12.20 -8.50
N SER A 166 -6.90 12.15 -7.30
CA SER A 166 -5.68 12.88 -6.94
C SER A 166 -4.46 12.03 -7.25
N LEU A 167 -3.44 12.66 -7.82
CA LEU A 167 -2.14 12.08 -8.12
C LEU A 167 -1.06 12.86 -7.39
N MET A 168 -0.05 12.15 -6.88
CA MET A 168 1.18 12.77 -6.42
C MET A 168 2.35 12.27 -7.25
N PHE A 169 3.04 13.21 -7.88
CA PHE A 169 4.34 12.98 -8.50
C PHE A 169 5.45 13.52 -7.60
N GLN A 170 6.62 12.90 -7.69
CA GLN A 170 7.83 13.33 -7.00
C GLN A 170 8.92 13.63 -8.04
N HIS A 171 9.48 14.82 -7.95
CA HIS A 171 10.73 15.16 -8.60
C HIS A 171 11.90 14.82 -7.68
N LEU A 172 12.81 13.99 -8.17
CA LEU A 172 14.04 13.61 -7.49
C LEU A 172 15.21 14.36 -8.12
N SER A 173 15.66 15.43 -7.47
CA SER A 173 16.85 16.16 -7.91
C SER A 173 18.09 15.63 -7.19
N ARG A 174 19.06 15.14 -7.97
CA ARG A 174 20.37 14.71 -7.46
C ARG A 174 21.32 15.91 -7.38
N GLY A 175 21.36 16.54 -6.21
CA GLY A 175 22.38 17.53 -5.82
C GLY A 175 23.29 17.00 -4.71
N PRO A 176 24.03 17.86 -3.99
CA PRO A 176 24.80 17.47 -2.79
C PRO A 176 23.91 16.94 -1.64
N ARG A 177 22.60 17.21 -1.68
CA ARG A 177 21.55 16.53 -0.91
C ARG A 177 20.45 16.07 -1.87
N LEU A 178 19.77 14.98 -1.53
CA LEU A 178 18.57 14.55 -2.27
C LEU A 178 17.45 15.55 -1.96
N GLU A 179 16.97 16.23 -3.00
CA GLU A 179 15.80 17.09 -2.90
C GLU A 179 14.59 16.37 -3.51
N VAL A 180 13.51 16.28 -2.73
CA VAL A 180 12.24 15.69 -3.16
C VAL A 180 11.21 16.81 -3.24
N ARG A 181 10.75 17.14 -4.45
CA ARG A 181 9.65 18.08 -4.65
C ARG A 181 8.39 17.32 -5.04
N GLN A 182 7.33 17.52 -4.28
CA GLN A 182 6.03 16.92 -4.55
C GLN A 182 5.22 17.81 -5.51
N GLN A 183 4.53 17.18 -6.45
CA GLN A 183 3.60 17.81 -7.37
C GLN A 183 2.26 17.09 -7.26
N MET A 184 1.25 17.81 -6.76
CA MET A 184 -0.11 17.29 -6.60
C MET A 184 -0.94 17.69 -7.82
N LEU A 185 -1.64 16.72 -8.42
CA LEU A 185 -2.54 16.93 -9.54
C LEU A 185 -3.90 16.30 -9.22
N ARG A 186 -4.94 16.82 -9.87
CA ARG A 186 -6.30 16.30 -9.83
C ARG A 186 -6.82 16.14 -11.25
N LEU A 187 -7.23 14.92 -11.58
CA LEU A 187 -7.85 14.58 -12.85
C LEU A 187 -9.30 14.18 -12.62
N ALA A 188 -10.16 14.59 -13.55
CA ALA A 188 -11.57 14.23 -13.56
C ALA A 188 -11.94 13.71 -14.96
N SER A 189 -12.95 12.85 -15.00
CA SER A 189 -13.54 12.33 -16.22
C SER A 189 -15.05 12.41 -16.10
N ALA A 190 -15.73 12.63 -17.23
CA ALA A 190 -17.19 12.58 -17.29
C ALA A 190 -17.72 11.13 -17.41
N HIS A 191 -16.84 10.14 -17.58
CA HIS A 191 -17.23 8.74 -17.74
C HIS A 191 -17.54 8.10 -16.38
N GLU A 192 -18.65 7.36 -16.31
CA GLU A 192 -19.04 6.61 -15.10
C GLU A 192 -18.33 5.25 -15.00
N ASP A 193 -17.97 4.63 -16.14
CA ASP A 193 -17.22 3.38 -16.14
C ASP A 193 -15.79 3.61 -15.63
N PRO A 194 -15.32 2.90 -14.58
CA PRO A 194 -14.02 3.15 -13.99
C PRO A 194 -12.83 2.96 -14.93
N ALA A 195 -12.90 2.02 -15.87
CA ALA A 195 -11.81 1.75 -16.80
C ALA A 195 -11.74 2.84 -17.88
N VAL A 196 -12.88 3.19 -18.46
CA VAL A 196 -12.97 4.29 -19.44
C VAL A 196 -12.56 5.62 -18.80
N ALA A 197 -12.99 5.88 -17.57
CA ALA A 197 -12.60 7.08 -16.83
C ALA A 197 -11.09 7.13 -16.57
N ALA A 198 -10.46 6.00 -16.21
CA ALA A 198 -9.02 5.94 -15.98
C ALA A 198 -8.22 6.15 -17.29
N GLU A 199 -8.64 5.55 -18.39
CA GLU A 199 -8.03 5.74 -19.71
C GLU A 199 -8.14 7.19 -20.19
N ASP A 200 -9.32 7.81 -20.04
CA ASP A 200 -9.54 9.23 -20.36
C ASP A 200 -8.63 10.14 -19.52
N MET A 201 -8.58 9.94 -18.19
CA MET A 201 -7.69 10.70 -17.32
C MET A 201 -6.21 10.53 -17.69
N ALA A 202 -5.77 9.30 -17.99
CA ALA A 202 -4.41 9.03 -18.44
C ALA A 202 -4.13 9.77 -19.77
N HIS A 203 -5.04 9.69 -20.73
CA HIS A 203 -4.90 10.38 -22.00
C HIS A 203 -4.84 11.91 -21.86
N GLN A 204 -5.68 12.51 -21.01
CA GLN A 204 -5.64 13.95 -20.70
C GLN A 204 -4.27 14.36 -20.15
N LEU A 205 -3.75 13.60 -19.19
CA LEU A 205 -2.46 13.88 -18.56
C LEU A 205 -1.30 13.76 -19.56
N LEU A 206 -1.26 12.66 -20.32
CA LEU A 206 -0.19 12.32 -21.25
C LEU A 206 -0.19 13.17 -22.52
N SER A 207 -1.35 13.71 -22.90
CA SER A 207 -1.49 14.68 -24.00
C SER A 207 -1.08 16.10 -23.58
N THR A 208 -0.87 16.33 -22.28
CA THR A 208 -0.42 17.61 -21.74
C THR A 208 1.07 17.55 -21.42
N TRP A 209 1.84 18.55 -21.84
CA TRP A 209 3.27 18.59 -21.55
C TRP A 209 3.51 18.66 -20.02
N PRO A 210 4.46 17.90 -19.43
CA PRO A 210 4.61 17.79 -17.98
C PRO A 210 4.77 19.10 -17.21
N GLY A 211 5.41 20.12 -17.79
CA GLY A 211 5.53 21.43 -17.12
C GLY A 211 4.26 22.29 -17.14
N ASP A 212 3.22 21.89 -17.89
CA ASP A 212 1.90 22.52 -17.86
C ASP A 212 0.91 21.82 -16.91
N TRP A 213 1.29 20.67 -16.33
CA TRP A 213 0.39 19.89 -15.49
C TRP A 213 -0.13 20.65 -14.27
N VAL A 214 0.72 21.35 -13.52
CA VAL A 214 0.27 22.13 -12.34
C VAL A 214 -0.72 23.21 -12.74
N ARG A 215 -0.49 23.86 -13.88
CA ARG A 215 -1.38 24.92 -14.37
C ARG A 215 -2.75 24.36 -14.78
N THR A 216 -2.79 23.12 -15.23
CA THR A 216 -3.99 22.52 -15.84
C THR A 216 -4.77 21.67 -14.84
N PHE A 217 -4.08 20.99 -13.93
CA PHE A 217 -4.62 19.97 -13.03
C PHE A 217 -4.25 20.22 -11.55
N GLY A 218 -3.44 21.24 -11.24
CA GLY A 218 -3.03 21.56 -9.88
C GLY A 218 -4.06 22.32 -9.05
#